data_AF-A0A401LUB0-F1
#
_entry.id   AF-A0A401LUB0-F1
#
_cell.length_a   1.000
_cell.length_b   1.000
_cell.length_c   1.000
_cell.angle_alpha   90.00
_cell.angle_beta   90.00
_cell.angle_gamma   90.00
#
_symmetry.space_group_name_H-M   'P 1'
#
loop_
_entity.id
_entity.type
_entity.pdbx_description
1 polymer ?
#
loop_
_entity_poly.entity_id
_entity_poly.type
_entity_poly.pdbx_seq_one_letter_code
_entity_poly.pdbx_strand_id
1 'polypeptide(L)'
;MTDNRNYLQKYAMHFGTYMGVYWILKFILFPLAMHIPFLSILFIILTLAVPFIGYYYAKMYRNKICGGSIEFSHAVLFTMFMYMFASLLLAVAYYIYFQFIDHGATINAIIEELRKFIKPNENEEAINGMIDSLNSWTPINITMQQLSLNVIWGSILAIPTGLLVMKKAKP
;
A
#
# COMPACT_ATOMS: atom_id res chain seq x y z
N MET A 1 24.92 18.23 6.16
CA MET A 1 23.48 17.84 6.23
C MET A 1 22.95 17.22 4.93
N THR A 2 23.50 17.56 3.75
CA THR A 2 23.16 16.96 2.44
C THR A 2 23.49 15.47 2.32
N ASP A 3 24.61 15.00 2.89
CA ASP A 3 24.98 13.57 2.86
C ASP A 3 23.95 12.66 3.51
N ASN A 4 23.48 13.01 4.72
CA ASN A 4 22.57 12.15 5.48
C ASN A 4 21.21 11.96 4.79
N ARG A 5 20.78 12.97 4.02
CA ARG A 5 19.51 12.96 3.26
C ARG A 5 19.62 12.09 2.00
N ASN A 6 20.78 12.14 1.31
CA ASN A 6 21.09 11.23 0.22
C ASN A 6 21.17 9.77 0.68
N TYR A 7 21.77 9.50 1.84
CA TYR A 7 21.78 8.14 2.42
C TYR A 7 20.38 7.67 2.78
N LEU A 8 19.58 8.51 3.46
CA LEU A 8 18.20 8.19 3.82
C LEU A 8 17.39 7.77 2.58
N GLN A 9 17.38 8.59 1.53
CA GLN A 9 16.62 8.30 0.31
C GLN A 9 17.12 7.05 -0.39
N LYS A 10 18.45 6.88 -0.52
CA LYS A 10 19.05 5.68 -1.13
C LYS A 10 18.61 4.41 -0.42
N TYR A 11 18.68 4.38 0.91
CA TYR A 11 18.27 3.20 1.67
C TYR A 11 16.75 3.01 1.67
N ALA A 12 15.98 4.09 1.78
CA ALA A 12 14.53 4.02 1.66
C ALA A 12 14.09 3.47 0.29
N MET A 13 14.80 3.80 -0.79
CA MET A 13 14.57 3.23 -2.12
C MET A 13 14.87 1.72 -2.15
N HIS A 14 15.99 1.28 -1.57
CA HIS A 14 16.33 -0.14 -1.49
C HIS A 14 15.30 -0.94 -0.68
N PHE A 15 14.98 -0.51 0.54
CA PHE A 15 13.96 -1.16 1.37
C PHE A 15 12.55 -1.05 0.76
N GLY A 16 12.25 0.08 0.13
CA GLY A 16 11.01 0.31 -0.60
C GLY A 16 10.86 -0.61 -1.81
N THR A 17 11.96 -0.97 -2.47
CA THR A 17 11.95 -1.94 -3.58
C THR A 17 11.59 -3.34 -3.08
N TYR A 18 12.20 -3.81 -1.99
CA TYR A 18 11.83 -5.11 -1.39
C TYR A 18 10.36 -5.13 -0.97
N MET A 19 9.88 -4.04 -0.35
CA MET A 19 8.49 -3.89 0.05
C MET A 19 7.54 -3.82 -1.16
N GLY A 20 7.95 -3.15 -2.24
CA GLY A 20 7.22 -3.07 -3.49
C GLY A 20 7.08 -4.43 -4.17
N VAL A 21 8.16 -5.21 -4.25
CA VAL A 21 8.11 -6.60 -4.77
C VAL A 21 7.16 -7.45 -3.93
N TYR A 22 7.24 -7.36 -2.60
CA TYR A 22 6.29 -8.03 -1.72
C TYR A 22 4.83 -7.62 -2.01
N TRP A 23 4.57 -6.34 -2.24
CA TRP A 23 3.24 -5.86 -2.60
C TRP A 23 2.77 -6.29 -3.99
N ILE A 24 3.67 -6.44 -4.95
CA ILE A 24 3.33 -6.98 -6.27
C ILE A 24 2.95 -8.46 -6.14
N LEU A 25 3.76 -9.24 -5.41
CA LEU A 25 3.48 -10.66 -5.19
C LEU A 25 2.14 -10.88 -4.47
N LYS A 26 1.86 -10.11 -3.41
CA LYS A 26 0.55 -10.18 -2.73
C LYS A 26 -0.58 -9.75 -3.68
N PHE A 27 -0.35 -8.77 -4.55
CA PHE A 27 -1.37 -8.27 -5.48
C PHE A 27 -1.75 -9.29 -6.55
N ILE A 28 -0.82 -10.13 -7.02
CA ILE A 28 -1.15 -11.23 -7.95
C ILE A 28 -2.19 -12.20 -7.35
N LEU A 29 -2.23 -12.33 -6.02
CA LEU A 29 -3.22 -13.16 -5.32
C LEU A 29 -4.62 -12.53 -5.32
N PHE A 30 -4.75 -11.22 -5.53
CA PHE A 30 -6.03 -10.50 -5.50
C PHE A 30 -7.06 -11.03 -6.51
N PRO A 31 -6.77 -11.13 -7.83
CA PRO A 31 -7.72 -11.71 -8.78
C PRO A 31 -8.06 -13.18 -8.45
N LEU A 32 -7.08 -13.97 -8.01
CA LEU A 32 -7.27 -15.37 -7.66
C LEU A 32 -8.14 -15.53 -6.40
N ALA A 33 -8.02 -14.61 -5.44
CA ALA A 33 -8.80 -14.57 -4.22
C ALA A 33 -10.30 -14.35 -4.50
N MET A 34 -10.66 -13.62 -5.56
CA MET A 34 -12.08 -13.46 -5.92
C MET A 34 -12.76 -14.78 -6.29
N HIS A 35 -12.01 -15.76 -6.77
CA HIS A 35 -12.53 -17.08 -7.16
C HIS A 35 -12.35 -18.15 -6.08
N ILE A 36 -11.32 -18.03 -5.24
CA ILE A 36 -10.94 -19.06 -4.26
C ILE A 36 -10.91 -18.44 -2.84
N PRO A 37 -11.88 -18.76 -1.96
CA PRO A 37 -11.97 -18.19 -0.61
C PRO A 37 -10.72 -18.38 0.26
N PHE A 38 -10.01 -19.50 0.10
CA PHE A 38 -8.76 -19.77 0.82
C PHE A 38 -7.66 -18.74 0.49
N LEU A 39 -7.57 -18.29 -0.78
CA LEU A 39 -6.59 -17.29 -1.19
C LEU A 39 -6.94 -15.90 -0.64
N SER A 40 -8.22 -15.60 -0.41
CA SER A 40 -8.65 -14.36 0.25
C SER A 40 -8.13 -14.26 1.68
N ILE A 41 -8.19 -15.36 2.44
CA ILE A 41 -7.64 -15.42 3.80
C ILE A 41 -6.12 -15.18 3.76
N LEU A 42 -5.42 -15.81 2.83
CA LEU A 42 -3.99 -15.59 2.64
C LEU A 42 -3.68 -14.11 2.30
N PHE A 43 -4.45 -13.50 1.40
CA PHE A 43 -4.29 -12.09 1.05
C PHE A 43 -4.47 -11.16 2.25
N ILE A 44 -5.44 -11.43 3.12
CA ILE A 44 -5.66 -10.68 4.37
C ILE A 44 -4.48 -10.84 5.32
N ILE A 45 -3.97 -12.06 5.53
CA ILE A 45 -2.80 -12.31 6.38
C ILE A 45 -1.58 -11.54 5.87
N LEU A 46 -1.33 -11.57 4.56
CA LEU A 46 -0.23 -10.81 3.94
C LEU A 46 -0.45 -9.28 4.07
N THR A 47 -1.68 -8.82 4.02
CA THR A 47 -2.01 -7.40 4.23
C THR A 47 -1.73 -6.99 5.67
N LEU A 48 -2.12 -7.80 6.65
CA LEU A 48 -1.82 -7.56 8.06
C LEU A 48 -0.32 -7.64 8.38
N ALA A 49 0.46 -8.40 7.60
CA ALA A 49 1.91 -8.49 7.75
C ALA A 49 2.67 -7.20 7.34
N VAL A 50 2.04 -6.33 6.53
CA VAL A 50 2.65 -5.07 6.02
C VAL A 50 3.29 -4.20 7.11
N PRO A 51 2.57 -3.80 8.19
CA PRO A 51 3.16 -2.98 9.25
C PRO A 51 4.31 -3.68 9.99
N PHE A 52 4.25 -5.01 10.16
CA PHE A 52 5.32 -5.77 10.82
C PHE A 52 6.59 -5.81 9.97
N ILE A 53 6.46 -6.01 8.65
CA ILE A 53 7.59 -5.95 7.72
C ILE A 53 8.18 -4.53 7.67
N GLY A 54 7.32 -3.50 7.63
CA GLY A 54 7.75 -2.11 7.67
C GLY A 54 8.53 -1.76 8.95
N TYR A 55 8.05 -2.23 10.11
CA TYR A 55 8.77 -2.12 11.38
C TYR A 55 10.12 -2.83 11.34
N TYR A 56 10.16 -4.05 10.81
CA TYR A 56 11.40 -4.82 10.69
C TYR A 56 12.44 -4.10 9.84
N TYR A 57 12.04 -3.55 8.68
CA TYR A 57 12.94 -2.77 7.82
C TYR A 57 13.42 -1.48 8.48
N ALA A 58 12.53 -0.72 9.13
CA ALA A 58 12.91 0.48 9.86
C ALA A 58 13.87 0.18 11.02
N LYS A 59 13.66 -0.92 11.76
CA LYS A 59 14.56 -1.40 12.81
C LYS A 59 15.92 -1.84 12.26
N MET A 60 15.93 -2.51 11.11
CA MET A 60 17.17 -2.90 10.43
C MET A 60 17.96 -1.68 9.97
N TYR A 61 17.28 -0.69 9.38
CA TYR A 61 17.87 0.59 8.97
C TYR A 61 18.54 1.29 10.17
N ARG A 62 17.83 1.41 11.30
CA ARG A 62 18.39 1.95 12.54
C ARG A 62 19.66 1.22 12.98
N ASN A 63 19.61 -0.10 13.06
CA ASN A 63 20.69 -0.89 13.64
C ASN A 63 21.92 -0.97 12.73
N LYS A 64 21.73 -1.14 11.42
CA LYS A 64 22.83 -1.36 10.47
C LYS A 64 23.41 -0.08 9.88
N ILE A 65 22.58 0.97 9.75
CA ILE A 65 22.96 2.19 9.01
C ILE A 65 23.08 3.39 9.96
N CYS A 66 22.16 3.56 10.91
CA CYS A 66 22.19 4.68 11.86
C CYS A 66 23.00 4.41 13.15
N GLY A 67 23.78 3.32 13.21
CA GLY A 67 24.61 3.00 14.38
C GLY A 67 23.82 2.62 15.64
N GLY A 68 22.56 2.19 15.50
CA GLY A 68 21.75 1.69 16.62
C GLY A 68 20.89 2.74 17.34
N SER A 69 20.96 4.01 16.94
CA SER A 69 20.09 5.09 17.40
C SER A 69 19.46 5.83 16.22
N ILE A 70 18.20 6.23 16.36
CA ILE A 70 17.49 7.01 15.34
C ILE A 70 16.47 7.91 16.02
N GLU A 71 16.38 9.14 15.55
CA GLU A 71 15.35 10.08 15.98
C GLU A 71 13.99 9.72 15.39
N PHE A 72 12.92 10.15 16.06
CA PHE A 72 11.56 9.91 15.62
C PHE A 72 11.30 10.47 14.21
N SER A 73 11.65 11.74 13.97
CA SER A 73 11.46 12.41 12.67
C SER A 73 12.17 11.66 11.53
N HIS A 74 13.42 11.22 11.77
CA HIS A 74 14.21 10.49 10.79
C HIS A 74 13.63 9.09 10.51
N ALA A 75 13.15 8.38 11.54
CA ALA A 75 12.51 7.07 11.39
C ALA A 75 11.17 7.17 10.63
N VAL A 76 10.37 8.20 10.93
CA VAL A 76 9.13 8.47 10.21
C VAL A 76 9.43 8.80 8.74
N LEU A 77 10.36 9.72 8.47
CA LEU A 77 10.73 10.12 7.11
C LEU A 77 11.25 8.94 6.28
N PHE A 78 12.10 8.10 6.87
CA PHE A 78 12.55 6.84 6.26
C PHE A 78 11.37 5.96 5.85
N THR A 79 10.45 5.74 6.79
CA THR A 79 9.31 4.83 6.60
C THR A 79 8.32 5.37 5.56
N MET A 80 8.06 6.68 5.56
CA MET A 80 7.24 7.33 4.54
C MET A 80 7.86 7.16 3.14
N PHE A 81 9.15 7.45 2.99
CA PHE A 81 9.81 7.29 1.69
C PHE A 81 9.85 5.84 1.22
N MET A 82 10.08 4.90 2.14
CA MET A 82 10.05 3.47 1.83
C MET A 82 8.68 3.05 1.27
N TYR A 83 7.57 3.44 1.92
CA TYR A 83 6.23 3.15 1.42
C TYR A 83 5.90 3.89 0.12
N MET A 84 6.38 5.11 -0.07
CA MET A 84 6.21 5.85 -1.31
C MET A 84 6.86 5.11 -2.49
N PHE A 85 8.11 4.65 -2.34
CA PHE A 85 8.80 3.87 -3.38
C PHE A 85 8.11 2.52 -3.64
N ALA A 86 7.65 1.83 -2.58
CA ALA A 86 6.89 0.60 -2.71
C ALA A 86 5.57 0.82 -3.50
N SER A 87 4.88 1.93 -3.21
CA SER A 87 3.62 2.30 -3.86
C SER A 87 3.83 2.61 -5.35
N LEU A 88 4.92 3.30 -5.70
CA LEU A 88 5.25 3.58 -7.11
C LEU A 88 5.49 2.30 -7.91
N LEU A 89 6.24 1.34 -7.36
CA LEU A 89 6.45 0.04 -8.01
C LEU A 89 5.14 -0.73 -8.17
N LEU A 90 4.30 -0.74 -7.12
CA LEU A 90 3.01 -1.40 -7.17
C LEU A 90 2.04 -0.73 -8.17
N ALA A 91 2.11 0.60 -8.34
CA ALA A 91 1.29 1.33 -9.29
C ALA A 91 1.53 0.89 -10.74
N VAL A 92 2.78 0.55 -11.09
CA VAL A 92 3.08 -0.03 -12.41
C VAL A 92 2.37 -1.37 -12.58
N ALA A 93 2.37 -2.22 -11.56
CA ALA A 93 1.67 -3.51 -11.60
C ALA A 93 0.14 -3.33 -11.65
N TYR A 94 -0.42 -2.38 -10.90
CA TYR A 94 -1.84 -2.03 -11.01
C TYR A 94 -2.21 -1.60 -12.42
N TYR A 95 -1.43 -0.70 -13.03
CA TYR A 95 -1.71 -0.23 -14.37
C TYR A 95 -1.73 -1.36 -15.39
N ILE A 96 -0.70 -2.22 -15.36
CA ILE A 96 -0.62 -3.38 -16.26
C ILE A 96 -1.83 -4.30 -16.07
N TYR A 97 -2.19 -4.58 -14.82
CA TYR A 97 -3.33 -5.44 -14.50
C TYR A 97 -4.65 -4.86 -15.00
N PHE A 98 -4.99 -3.62 -14.65
CA PHE A 98 -6.27 -3.02 -15.03
C PHE A 98 -6.37 -2.71 -16.53
N GLN A 99 -5.24 -2.42 -17.19
CA GLN A 99 -5.22 -2.13 -18.63
C GLN A 99 -5.33 -3.39 -19.49
N PHE A 100 -4.68 -4.49 -19.09
CA PHE A 100 -4.49 -5.66 -19.97
C PHE A 100 -5.09 -6.97 -19.47
N ILE A 101 -5.37 -7.11 -18.17
CA ILE A 101 -5.74 -8.40 -17.56
C ILE A 101 -7.16 -8.37 -16.97
N ASP A 102 -7.53 -7.30 -16.26
CA ASP A 102 -8.77 -7.27 -15.46
C ASP A 102 -10.05 -7.29 -16.31
N HIS A 103 -10.03 -6.65 -17.49
CA HIS A 103 -11.17 -6.53 -18.40
C HIS A 103 -12.49 -6.07 -17.71
N GLY A 104 -12.39 -5.30 -16.62
CA GLY A 104 -13.53 -4.80 -15.84
C GLY A 104 -14.06 -5.75 -14.76
N ALA A 105 -13.44 -6.92 -14.56
CA ALA A 105 -13.86 -7.90 -13.56
C ALA A 105 -13.90 -7.30 -12.14
N THR A 106 -12.89 -6.50 -11.76
CA THR A 106 -12.83 -5.89 -10.43
C THR A 106 -13.96 -4.89 -10.19
N ILE A 107 -14.24 -4.02 -11.17
CA ILE A 107 -15.33 -3.02 -11.04
C ILE A 107 -16.69 -3.72 -10.95
N ASN A 108 -16.92 -4.75 -11.78
CA ASN A 108 -18.15 -5.53 -11.74
C ASN A 108 -18.34 -6.21 -10.38
N ALA A 109 -17.28 -6.81 -9.82
CA ALA A 109 -17.33 -7.41 -8.48
C ALA A 109 -17.68 -6.37 -7.39
N ILE A 110 -17.14 -5.15 -7.49
CA ILE A 110 -17.49 -4.05 -6.57
C ILE A 110 -18.96 -3.66 -6.72
N ILE A 111 -19.47 -3.54 -7.95
CA ILE A 111 -20.87 -3.20 -8.22
C ILE A 111 -21.81 -4.27 -7.64
N GLU A 112 -21.50 -5.55 -7.87
CA GLU A 112 -22.29 -6.66 -7.32
C GLU A 112 -22.33 -6.62 -5.79
N GLU A 113 -21.19 -6.33 -5.15
CA GLU A 113 -21.11 -6.23 -3.70
C GLU A 113 -21.89 -5.01 -3.17
N LEU A 114 -21.77 -3.84 -3.82
CA LEU A 114 -22.54 -2.65 -3.49
C LEU A 114 -24.06 -2.90 -3.55
N ARG A 115 -24.53 -3.66 -4.56
CA ARG A 115 -25.94 -4.02 -4.71
C ARG A 115 -26.45 -4.92 -3.58
N LYS A 116 -25.58 -5.72 -2.93
CA LYS A 116 -25.98 -6.56 -1.78
C LYS A 116 -26.13 -5.77 -0.49
N PHE A 117 -25.36 -4.69 -0.32
CA PHE A 117 -25.36 -3.90 0.91
C PHE A 117 -26.54 -2.93 1.04
N ILE A 118 -27.24 -2.62 -0.04
CA ILE A 118 -28.32 -1.63 -0.07
C ILE A 118 -29.65 -2.31 -0.38
N LYS A 119 -30.67 -2.07 0.46
CA LYS A 119 -32.02 -2.59 0.24
C LYS A 119 -32.61 -2.01 -1.06
N PRO A 120 -33.36 -2.80 -1.84
CA PRO A 120 -33.82 -2.43 -3.19
C PRO A 120 -34.54 -1.08 -3.32
N ASN A 121 -35.12 -0.54 -2.22
CA ASN A 121 -36.10 0.56 -2.32
C ASN A 121 -35.69 1.86 -1.62
N GLU A 122 -34.53 1.96 -0.94
CA GLU A 122 -34.21 3.15 -0.14
C GLU A 122 -33.17 4.09 -0.75
N ASN A 123 -32.45 3.75 -1.82
CA ASN A 123 -31.37 4.60 -2.35
C ASN A 123 -30.98 4.28 -3.82
N GLU A 124 -31.93 3.88 -4.66
CA GLU A 124 -31.63 3.38 -6.02
C GLU A 124 -30.95 4.44 -6.92
N GLU A 125 -31.36 5.71 -6.83
CA GLU A 125 -30.70 6.82 -7.55
C GLU A 125 -29.24 7.01 -7.10
N ALA A 126 -28.98 6.94 -5.79
CA ALA A 126 -27.63 7.07 -5.25
C ALA A 126 -26.73 5.90 -5.67
N ILE A 127 -27.28 4.68 -5.72
CA ILE A 127 -26.59 3.49 -6.22
C ILE A 127 -26.24 3.65 -7.69
N ASN A 128 -27.22 4.03 -8.52
CA ASN A 128 -27.00 4.18 -9.95
C ASN A 128 -25.96 5.26 -10.23
N GLY A 129 -25.98 6.39 -9.51
CA GLY A 129 -24.93 7.40 -9.58
C GLY A 129 -23.53 6.89 -9.17
N MET A 130 -23.43 6.05 -8.14
CA MET A 130 -22.16 5.42 -7.74
C MET A 130 -21.67 4.42 -8.80
N ILE A 131 -22.57 3.63 -9.38
CA ILE A 131 -22.26 2.66 -10.44
C ILE A 131 -21.78 3.38 -11.70
N ASP A 132 -22.48 4.43 -12.12
CA ASP A 132 -22.10 5.23 -13.29
C ASP A 132 -20.72 5.88 -13.08
N SER A 133 -20.45 6.36 -11.86
CA SER A 133 -19.13 6.85 -11.48
C SER A 133 -18.06 5.76 -11.58
N LEU A 134 -18.30 4.56 -11.04
CA LEU A 134 -17.37 3.43 -11.12
C LEU A 134 -17.10 3.00 -12.57
N ASN A 135 -18.14 2.93 -13.41
CA ASN A 135 -18.01 2.57 -14.83
C ASN A 135 -17.21 3.61 -15.64
N SER A 136 -17.17 4.86 -15.19
CA SER A 136 -16.36 5.91 -15.82
C SER A 136 -14.86 5.79 -15.53
N TRP A 137 -14.45 4.92 -14.59
CA TRP A 137 -13.06 4.82 -14.18
C TRP A 137 -12.21 4.14 -15.25
N THR A 138 -11.24 4.88 -15.76
CA THR A 138 -10.19 4.33 -16.61
C THR A 138 -9.16 3.58 -15.77
N PRO A 139 -8.39 2.63 -16.36
CA PRO A 139 -7.29 1.96 -15.66
C PRO A 139 -6.28 2.92 -14.99
N ILE A 140 -6.08 4.09 -15.60
CA ILE A 140 -5.22 5.16 -15.06
C ILE A 140 -5.85 5.75 -13.79
N ASN A 141 -7.15 6.06 -13.81
CA ASN A 141 -7.85 6.61 -12.64
C ASN A 141 -7.77 5.64 -11.46
N ILE A 142 -8.03 4.34 -11.71
CA ILE A 142 -7.93 3.29 -10.69
C ILE A 142 -6.50 3.25 -10.12
N THR A 143 -5.50 3.23 -10.99
CA THR A 143 -4.09 3.17 -10.57
C THR A 143 -3.71 4.37 -9.72
N MET A 144 -4.08 5.58 -10.14
CA MET A 144 -3.77 6.82 -9.43
C MET A 144 -4.46 6.89 -8.06
N GLN A 145 -5.70 6.42 -7.98
CA GLN A 145 -6.41 6.34 -6.72
C GLN A 145 -5.73 5.34 -5.77
N GLN A 146 -5.36 4.16 -6.25
CA GLN A 146 -4.70 3.16 -5.42
C GLN A 146 -3.28 3.56 -5.01
N LEU A 147 -2.52 4.23 -5.88
CA LEU A 147 -1.26 4.86 -5.53
C LEU A 147 -1.44 5.87 -4.39
N SER A 148 -2.43 6.76 -4.54
CA SER A 148 -2.71 7.80 -3.54
C SER A 148 -3.08 7.21 -2.18
N LEU A 149 -3.97 6.21 -2.17
CA LEU A 149 -4.37 5.50 -0.96
C LEU A 149 -3.19 4.80 -0.28
N ASN A 150 -2.33 4.12 -1.04
CA ASN A 150 -1.16 3.45 -0.48
C ASN A 150 -0.18 4.45 0.15
N VAL A 151 0.04 5.62 -0.48
CA VAL A 151 0.91 6.67 0.08
C VAL A 151 0.30 7.27 1.34
N ILE A 152 -1.00 7.53 1.38
CA ILE A 152 -1.70 8.06 2.56
C ILE A 152 -1.63 7.07 3.72
N TRP A 153 -2.04 5.81 3.49
CA TRP A 153 -2.00 4.77 4.52
C TRP A 153 -0.57 4.47 4.97
N GLY A 154 0.39 4.42 4.05
CA GLY A 154 1.81 4.28 4.37
C GLY A 154 2.31 5.40 5.27
N SER A 155 1.89 6.64 5.02
CA SER A 155 2.25 7.81 5.84
C SER A 155 1.63 7.75 7.23
N ILE A 156 0.37 7.31 7.34
CA ILE A 156 -0.30 7.07 8.63
C ILE A 156 0.45 5.99 9.41
N LEU A 157 0.80 4.87 8.76
CA LEU A 157 1.54 3.76 9.38
C LEU A 157 3.00 4.12 9.73
N ALA A 158 3.58 5.12 9.07
CA ALA A 158 4.94 5.58 9.37
C ALA A 158 5.06 6.17 10.78
N ILE A 159 4.00 6.79 11.30
CA ILE A 159 3.97 7.42 12.63
C ILE A 159 4.16 6.38 13.76
N PRO A 160 3.29 5.36 13.92
CA PRO A 160 3.48 4.34 14.95
C PRO A 160 4.78 3.55 14.73
N THR A 161 5.15 3.29 13.46
CA THR A 161 6.42 2.62 13.16
C THR A 161 7.62 3.43 13.67
N GLY A 162 7.63 4.74 13.43
CA GLY A 162 8.68 5.64 13.91
C GLY A 162 8.77 5.68 15.44
N LEU A 163 7.62 5.71 16.13
CA LEU A 163 7.57 5.66 17.60
C LEU A 163 8.14 4.35 18.17
N LEU A 164 7.88 3.22 17.52
CA LEU A 164 8.37 1.91 17.99
C LEU A 164 9.86 1.68 17.68
N VAL A 165 10.40 2.35 16.67
CA VAL A 165 11.79 2.18 16.23
C VAL A 165 12.72 3.23 16.85
N MET A 166 12.23 4.41 17.21
CA MET A 166 13.06 5.47 17.76
C MET A 166 13.89 5.00 18.95
N LYS A 167 15.14 5.43 18.99
CA LYS A 167 16.05 5.17 20.10
C LYS A 167 17.05 6.30 20.14
N LYS A 168 16.99 7.13 21.19
CA LYS A 168 17.97 8.19 21.42
C LYS A 168 19.33 7.55 21.73
N ALA A 169 20.40 8.15 21.24
CA ALA A 169 21.74 7.78 21.66
C ALA A 169 21.83 7.96 23.19
N LYS A 170 22.50 7.03 23.89
CA LYS A 170 22.83 7.27 25.30
C LYS A 170 23.82 8.44 25.34
N PRO A 171 23.68 9.37 26.30
CA PRO A 171 24.63 10.46 26.47
C PRO A 171 26.04 9.94 26.74
#